data_AF-A0A2Z4Y8Z8-F1
#
_entry.id   AF-A0A2Z4Y8Z8-F1
#
_cell.length_a   1.000
_cell.length_b   1.000
_cell.length_c   1.000
_cell.angle_alpha   90.00
_cell.angle_beta   90.00
_cell.angle_gamma   90.00
#
_symmetry.space_group_name_H-M   'P 1'
#
loop_
_entity.id
_entity.type
_entity.pdbx_description
1 polymer ?
#
loop_
_entity_poly.entity_id
_entity_poly.type
_entity_poly.pdbx_seq_one_letter_code
_entity_poly.pdbx_strand_id
1 'polypeptide(L)'
;MRVGFHATKQEGAIMENGQLTWITNFIWSIADDVLRDLYVRGKYRDVILPMTVIRRLDAVLEPTKQAVLDMKASLDKAGIVHQDAALRQAAGQAFYNTSKFTLRDLKARASRQQLEADFRAYLDGFSPNVQEIIDNFEFRHQIPRLAKADALGTLIEKFLDPSINLSPNPVLNSDGTVRLPGLDNHAMGTIFEELVHRFNEENNEEAGEHWTPRDAVRLMARLIFEPIADQIESGTYLLYDGACGTGGMLTVAEETLLQLAKERGKQVSVHLFGQEINAETYAICKADLLLKGEGDAADNIVGGPEHSTLSNDAFPGRTFDFMLSNPPYGKSWKSDLERMGGKAGIKDPRFVVRHRGEELSLITRTSDGQMLFLVNMLSKMKHDTPLGSRLAEVHNGSSLFTGDAGQGEIPYICQASQEVSIHGE
;
A
#
# COMPACT_ATOMS: atom_id res chain seq x y z
N MET A 1 -25.11 12.76 -29.24
CA MET A 1 -24.74 11.40 -29.65
C MET A 1 -23.52 10.99 -28.82
N ARG A 2 -23.73 10.44 -27.62
CA ARG A 2 -22.64 9.94 -26.75
C ARG A 2 -22.40 8.48 -27.16
N VAL A 3 -21.25 8.20 -27.74
CA VAL A 3 -20.83 6.82 -28.04
C VAL A 3 -20.25 6.26 -26.75
N GLY A 4 -21.01 5.37 -26.10
CA GLY A 4 -20.57 4.67 -24.90
C GLY A 4 -19.56 3.59 -25.27
N PHE A 5 -18.34 3.70 -24.74
CA PHE A 5 -17.39 2.60 -24.71
C PHE A 5 -17.89 1.56 -23.69
N HIS A 6 -18.52 0.49 -24.17
CA HIS A 6 -18.71 -0.73 -23.40
C HIS A 6 -17.43 -1.55 -23.50
N ALA A 7 -16.53 -1.40 -22.53
CA ALA A 7 -15.49 -2.39 -22.30
C ALA A 7 -16.15 -3.61 -21.64
N THR A 8 -16.40 -4.66 -22.42
CA THR A 8 -16.73 -5.99 -21.88
C THR A 8 -15.54 -6.47 -21.06
N LYS A 9 -15.66 -6.44 -19.72
CA LYS A 9 -14.79 -7.21 -18.82
C LYS A 9 -14.99 -8.69 -19.15
N GLN A 10 -14.03 -9.31 -19.84
CA GLN A 10 -13.89 -10.76 -19.77
C GLN A 10 -13.44 -11.07 -18.35
N GLU A 11 -14.25 -11.82 -17.59
CA GLU A 11 -13.80 -12.45 -16.35
C GLU A 11 -12.66 -13.40 -16.72
N GLY A 12 -11.42 -12.98 -16.45
CA GLY A 12 -10.24 -13.81 -16.61
C GLY A 12 -10.32 -15.00 -15.66
N ALA A 13 -9.89 -16.17 -16.12
CA ALA A 13 -9.75 -17.33 -15.26
C ALA A 13 -8.85 -16.99 -14.06
N ILE A 14 -9.34 -17.22 -12.84
CA ILE A 14 -8.59 -17.02 -11.60
C ILE A 14 -7.34 -17.89 -11.66
N MET A 15 -6.18 -17.29 -11.44
CA MET A 15 -4.90 -18.00 -11.46
C MET A 15 -4.86 -19.01 -10.30
N GLU A 16 -4.47 -20.27 -10.59
CA GLU A 16 -4.40 -21.31 -9.57
C GLU A 16 -3.27 -21.03 -8.56
N ASN A 17 -3.47 -21.37 -7.28
CA ASN A 17 -2.48 -21.15 -6.21
C ASN A 17 -1.09 -21.72 -6.55
N GLY A 18 -1.03 -22.86 -7.24
CA GLY A 18 0.24 -23.47 -7.66
C GLY A 18 1.05 -22.58 -8.61
N GLN A 19 0.38 -21.79 -9.45
CA GLN A 19 1.04 -20.87 -10.36
C GLN A 19 1.56 -19.61 -9.65
N LEU A 20 0.82 -19.08 -8.66
CA LEU A 20 1.30 -17.98 -7.82
C LEU A 20 2.57 -18.39 -7.06
N THR A 21 2.56 -19.57 -6.44
CA THR A 21 3.74 -20.13 -5.77
C THR A 21 4.92 -20.26 -6.73
N TRP A 22 4.69 -20.70 -7.97
CA TRP A 22 5.73 -20.82 -8.98
C TRP A 22 6.32 -19.45 -9.37
N ILE A 23 5.49 -18.43 -9.61
CA ILE A 23 5.95 -17.07 -9.92
C ILE A 23 6.76 -16.49 -8.75
N THR A 24 6.27 -16.63 -7.52
CA THR A 24 7.00 -16.18 -6.32
C THR A 24 8.36 -16.88 -6.20
N ASN A 25 8.40 -18.21 -6.39
CA ASN A 25 9.65 -18.97 -6.38
C ASN A 25 10.60 -18.54 -7.51
N PHE A 26 10.08 -18.25 -8.69
CA PHE A 26 10.87 -17.75 -9.80
C PHE A 26 11.50 -16.40 -9.45
N ILE A 27 10.71 -15.42 -8.99
CA ILE A 27 11.21 -14.10 -8.59
C ILE A 27 12.25 -14.23 -7.48
N TRP A 28 11.98 -15.09 -6.49
CA TRP A 28 12.93 -15.40 -5.43
C TRP A 28 14.27 -15.93 -5.98
N SER A 29 14.23 -16.85 -6.94
CA SER A 29 15.44 -17.42 -7.55
C SER A 29 16.30 -16.40 -8.29
N ILE A 30 15.71 -15.29 -8.78
CA ILE A 30 16.47 -14.18 -9.39
C ILE A 30 17.45 -13.58 -8.36
N ALA A 31 17.05 -13.50 -7.09
CA ALA A 31 17.90 -13.01 -6.03
C ALA A 31 19.16 -13.88 -5.88
N ASP A 32 18.96 -15.20 -5.85
CA ASP A 32 20.04 -16.17 -5.72
C ASP A 32 20.96 -16.20 -6.95
N ASP A 33 20.40 -16.07 -8.14
CA ASP A 33 21.13 -16.14 -9.41
C ASP A 33 21.95 -14.88 -9.70
N VAL A 34 21.43 -13.70 -9.34
CA VAL A 34 21.98 -12.41 -9.78
C VAL A 34 22.67 -11.66 -8.66
N LEU A 35 22.22 -11.81 -7.41
CA LEU A 35 22.61 -10.91 -6.31
C LEU A 35 23.54 -11.57 -5.29
N ARG A 36 23.76 -12.88 -5.36
CA ARG A 36 24.46 -13.66 -4.34
C ARG A 36 25.86 -13.20 -4.01
N ASP A 37 26.68 -12.91 -5.01
CA ASP A 37 28.06 -12.44 -4.81
C ASP A 37 28.13 -10.91 -4.68
N LEU A 38 26.99 -10.23 -4.83
CA LEU A 38 26.90 -8.78 -4.80
C LEU A 38 26.36 -8.27 -3.48
N TYR A 39 25.44 -8.96 -2.83
CA TYR A 39 24.73 -8.51 -1.63
C TYR A 39 24.72 -9.60 -0.56
N VAL A 40 24.59 -9.20 0.71
CA VAL A 40 24.18 -10.14 1.76
C VAL A 40 22.70 -10.48 1.56
N ARG A 41 22.26 -11.69 1.93
CA ARG A 41 20.88 -12.16 1.69
C ARG A 41 19.80 -11.18 2.13
N GLY A 42 19.94 -10.61 3.33
CA GLY A 42 19.00 -9.63 3.85
C GLY A 42 18.85 -8.35 3.02
N LYS A 43 19.80 -8.09 2.12
CA LYS A 43 19.83 -6.94 1.20
C LYS A 43 19.35 -7.26 -0.21
N TYR A 44 18.91 -8.49 -0.47
CA TYR A 44 18.26 -8.82 -1.74
C TYR A 44 16.94 -8.08 -1.93
N ARG A 45 16.21 -7.83 -0.83
CA ARG A 45 14.92 -7.14 -0.86
C ARG A 45 15.01 -5.74 -1.46
N ASP A 46 16.10 -5.00 -1.18
CA ASP A 46 16.42 -3.67 -1.70
C ASP A 46 16.52 -3.61 -3.25
N VAL A 47 16.60 -4.78 -3.92
CA VAL A 47 16.67 -4.90 -5.38
C VAL A 47 15.46 -5.64 -5.95
N ILE A 48 15.05 -6.75 -5.33
CA ILE A 48 14.01 -7.64 -5.86
C ILE A 48 12.62 -7.02 -5.75
N LEU A 49 12.29 -6.39 -4.61
CA LEU A 49 11.00 -5.73 -4.41
C LEU A 49 10.80 -4.57 -5.41
N PRO A 50 11.71 -3.57 -5.50
CA PRO A 50 11.52 -2.49 -6.46
C PRO A 50 11.50 -2.98 -7.91
N MET A 51 12.34 -3.95 -8.29
CA MET A 51 12.29 -4.50 -9.66
C MET A 51 10.97 -5.20 -9.98
N THR A 52 10.39 -5.91 -9.01
CA THR A 52 9.08 -6.56 -9.18
C THR A 52 7.99 -5.52 -9.41
N VAL A 53 7.98 -4.44 -8.61
CA VAL A 53 7.06 -3.30 -8.77
C VAL A 53 7.25 -2.62 -10.13
N ILE A 54 8.49 -2.26 -10.46
CA ILE A 54 8.83 -1.58 -11.73
C ILE A 54 8.41 -2.44 -12.93
N ARG A 55 8.67 -3.75 -12.90
CA ARG A 55 8.28 -4.65 -13.98
C ARG A 55 6.77 -4.73 -14.13
N ARG A 56 6.02 -4.80 -13.03
CA ARG A 56 4.56 -4.79 -13.05
C ARG A 56 4.00 -3.49 -13.64
N LEU A 57 4.51 -2.34 -13.20
CA LEU A 57 4.11 -1.03 -13.74
C LEU A 57 4.43 -0.90 -15.23
N ASP A 58 5.61 -1.34 -15.67
CA ASP A 58 6.01 -1.36 -17.08
C ASP A 58 5.07 -2.22 -17.93
N ALA A 59 4.77 -3.44 -17.46
CA ALA A 59 3.90 -4.38 -18.17
C ALA A 59 2.45 -3.88 -18.32
N VAL A 60 1.99 -3.02 -17.41
CA VAL A 60 0.68 -2.36 -17.49
C VAL A 60 0.68 -1.20 -18.49
N LEU A 61 1.79 -0.47 -18.61
CA LEU A 61 1.94 0.67 -19.51
C LEU A 61 2.38 0.29 -20.93
N GLU A 62 2.97 -0.89 -21.14
CA GLU A 62 3.45 -1.37 -22.44
C GLU A 62 2.43 -1.13 -23.59
N PRO A 63 1.13 -1.47 -23.44
CA PRO A 63 0.15 -1.27 -24.52
C PRO A 63 -0.15 0.19 -24.87
N THR A 64 -0.02 1.12 -23.91
CA THR A 64 -0.38 2.55 -24.08
C THR A 64 0.83 3.46 -24.20
N LYS A 65 2.05 2.90 -24.23
CA LYS A 65 3.31 3.65 -24.29
C LYS A 65 3.35 4.70 -25.40
N GLN A 66 2.98 4.32 -26.62
CA GLN A 66 3.01 5.24 -27.76
C GLN A 66 2.03 6.40 -27.60
N ALA A 67 0.81 6.13 -27.08
CA ALA A 67 -0.19 7.16 -26.84
C ALA A 67 0.30 8.20 -25.82
N VAL A 68 0.99 7.76 -24.77
CA VAL A 68 1.61 8.65 -23.77
C VAL A 68 2.71 9.50 -24.40
N LEU A 69 3.58 8.91 -25.24
CA LEU A 69 4.66 9.64 -25.91
C LEU A 69 4.12 10.69 -26.90
N ASP A 70 3.11 10.33 -27.69
CA ASP A 70 2.47 11.25 -28.64
C ASP A 70 1.77 12.40 -27.91
N MET A 71 1.06 12.10 -26.82
CA MET A 71 0.43 13.10 -25.95
C MET A 71 1.48 14.04 -25.36
N LYS A 72 2.57 13.50 -24.82
CA LYS A 72 3.67 14.28 -24.24
C LYS A 72 4.26 15.25 -25.26
N ALA A 73 4.57 14.76 -26.47
CA ALA A 73 5.11 15.59 -27.55
C ALA A 73 4.13 16.70 -27.96
N SER A 74 2.83 16.40 -28.02
CA SER A 74 1.80 17.39 -28.32
C SER A 74 1.71 18.47 -27.24
N LEU A 75 1.72 18.10 -25.96
CA LEU A 75 1.65 19.01 -24.82
C LEU A 75 2.89 19.91 -24.74
N ASP A 76 4.07 19.35 -24.99
CA ASP A 76 5.33 20.10 -25.02
C ASP A 76 5.33 21.14 -26.15
N LYS A 77 4.88 20.74 -27.35
CA LYS A 77 4.75 21.65 -28.50
C LYS A 77 3.75 22.77 -28.22
N ALA A 78 2.72 22.51 -27.43
CA ALA A 78 1.73 23.49 -27.01
C ALA A 78 2.19 24.35 -25.80
N GLY A 79 3.35 24.06 -25.20
CA GLY A 79 3.87 24.80 -24.04
C GLY A 79 3.07 24.58 -22.75
N ILE A 80 2.34 23.46 -22.63
CA ILE A 80 1.52 23.15 -21.45
C ILE A 80 2.43 22.71 -20.31
N VAL A 81 2.37 23.40 -19.16
CA VAL A 81 3.20 23.09 -17.99
C VAL A 81 2.62 21.94 -17.16
N HIS A 82 1.31 21.96 -16.89
CA HIS A 82 0.63 20.94 -16.08
C HIS A 82 0.07 19.84 -16.97
N GLN A 83 0.84 18.76 -17.14
CA GLN A 83 0.55 17.68 -18.09
C GLN A 83 -0.01 16.40 -17.45
N ASP A 84 0.06 16.27 -16.12
CA ASP A 84 -0.18 15.02 -15.37
C ASP A 84 -1.54 14.37 -15.72
N ALA A 85 -2.65 15.10 -15.60
CA ALA A 85 -3.98 14.57 -15.88
C ALA A 85 -4.14 14.04 -17.33
N ALA A 86 -3.61 14.78 -18.31
CA ALA A 86 -3.69 14.39 -19.71
C ALA A 86 -2.83 13.15 -20.02
N LEU A 87 -1.67 13.02 -19.35
CA LEU A 87 -0.78 11.86 -19.50
C LEU A 87 -1.36 10.62 -18.81
N ARG A 88 -1.95 10.75 -17.62
CA ARG A 88 -2.72 9.67 -16.96
C ARG A 88 -3.87 9.19 -17.85
N GLN A 89 -4.62 10.13 -18.44
CA GLN A 89 -5.69 9.81 -19.39
C GLN A 89 -5.17 9.06 -20.63
N ALA A 90 -4.05 9.50 -21.22
CA ALA A 90 -3.43 8.83 -22.37
C ALA A 90 -2.91 7.43 -22.02
N ALA A 91 -2.40 7.24 -20.80
CA ALA A 91 -1.96 5.94 -20.29
C ALA A 91 -3.13 4.99 -20.01
N GLY A 92 -4.34 5.53 -19.77
CA GLY A 92 -5.48 4.78 -19.25
C GLY A 92 -5.26 4.27 -17.83
N GLN A 93 -4.38 4.92 -17.08
CA GLN A 93 -3.90 4.50 -15.76
C GLN A 93 -3.70 5.72 -14.85
N ALA A 94 -3.62 5.48 -13.54
CA ALA A 94 -3.32 6.50 -12.53
C ALA A 94 -1.88 7.01 -12.55
N PHE A 95 -1.06 6.45 -13.43
CA PHE A 95 0.36 6.73 -13.56
C PHE A 95 0.76 6.60 -15.03
N TYR A 96 1.94 7.08 -15.38
CA TYR A 96 2.45 7.04 -16.74
C TYR A 96 3.98 6.97 -16.75
N ASN A 97 4.57 6.70 -17.92
CA ASN A 97 6.01 6.81 -18.12
C ASN A 97 6.33 7.50 -19.46
N THR A 98 6.92 8.69 -19.41
CA THR A 98 7.30 9.51 -20.57
C THR A 98 8.70 9.21 -21.12
N SER A 99 9.44 8.26 -20.54
CA SER A 99 10.72 7.84 -21.10
C SER A 99 10.52 7.26 -22.48
N LYS A 100 11.47 7.45 -23.39
CA LYS A 100 11.45 6.79 -24.71
C LYS A 100 11.69 5.27 -24.63
N PHE A 101 12.05 4.76 -23.46
CA PHE A 101 12.33 3.35 -23.23
C PHE A 101 11.17 2.66 -22.51
N THR A 102 10.95 1.40 -22.86
CA THR A 102 10.33 0.37 -22.02
C THR A 102 11.44 -0.47 -21.37
N LEU A 103 11.11 -1.28 -20.36
CA LEU A 103 12.11 -2.17 -19.78
C LEU A 103 12.68 -3.15 -20.82
N ARG A 104 11.86 -3.57 -21.79
CA ARG A 104 12.27 -4.47 -22.89
C ARG A 104 13.35 -3.87 -23.79
N ASP A 105 13.32 -2.56 -24.02
CA ASP A 105 14.31 -1.88 -24.86
C ASP A 105 15.72 -1.91 -24.26
N LEU A 106 15.83 -2.17 -22.96
CA LEU A 106 17.07 -2.14 -22.20
C LEU A 106 17.78 -3.49 -22.16
N LYS A 107 17.15 -4.56 -22.64
CA LYS A 107 17.75 -5.91 -22.72
C LYS A 107 18.99 -5.98 -23.62
N ALA A 108 19.02 -5.22 -24.71
CA ALA A 108 19.99 -5.40 -25.80
C ALA A 108 21.09 -4.31 -25.86
N ARG A 109 21.57 -3.83 -24.71
CA ARG A 109 22.56 -2.74 -24.67
C ARG A 109 24.00 -3.26 -24.68
N ALA A 110 24.79 -2.76 -25.63
CA ALA A 110 26.18 -3.19 -25.83
C ALA A 110 27.19 -2.64 -24.80
N SER A 111 26.80 -1.64 -24.01
CA SER A 111 27.67 -0.92 -23.07
C SER A 111 27.01 -0.83 -21.70
N ARG A 112 27.77 -1.20 -20.65
CA ARG A 112 27.34 -1.09 -19.24
C ARG A 112 26.99 0.34 -18.84
N GLN A 113 27.80 1.30 -19.28
CA GLN A 113 27.59 2.72 -19.00
C GLN A 113 26.33 3.25 -19.70
N GLN A 114 26.10 2.83 -20.94
CA GLN A 114 24.88 3.20 -21.68
C GLN A 114 23.64 2.55 -21.06
N LEU A 115 23.73 1.27 -20.66
CA LEU A 115 22.64 0.58 -19.97
C LEU A 115 22.27 1.29 -18.67
N GLU A 116 23.26 1.66 -17.85
CA GLU A 116 23.01 2.41 -16.62
C GLU A 116 22.32 3.76 -16.92
N ALA A 117 22.84 4.53 -17.87
CA ALA A 117 22.27 5.82 -18.23
C ALA A 117 20.84 5.71 -18.78
N ASP A 118 20.59 4.73 -19.65
CA ASP A 118 19.26 4.49 -20.23
C ASP A 118 18.29 3.97 -19.17
N PHE A 119 18.73 3.11 -18.25
CA PHE A 119 17.90 2.63 -17.15
C PHE A 119 17.51 3.76 -16.19
N ARG A 120 18.44 4.68 -15.88
CA ARG A 120 18.11 5.89 -15.11
C ARG A 120 17.08 6.74 -15.84
N ALA A 121 17.29 7.02 -17.14
CA ALA A 121 16.34 7.77 -17.95
C ALA A 121 14.97 7.07 -18.09
N TYR A 122 14.93 5.74 -18.02
CA TYR A 122 13.70 4.95 -17.96
C TYR A 122 12.96 5.19 -16.64
N LEU A 123 13.66 5.10 -15.50
CA LEU A 123 13.08 5.36 -14.19
C LEU A 123 12.61 6.81 -14.05
N ASP A 124 13.40 7.78 -14.53
CA ASP A 124 13.08 9.22 -14.45
C ASP A 124 11.84 9.61 -15.27
N GLY A 125 11.43 8.75 -16.21
CA GLY A 125 10.24 8.99 -17.02
C GLY A 125 8.92 8.72 -16.30
N PHE A 126 8.92 8.02 -15.16
CA PHE A 126 7.70 7.72 -14.43
C PHE A 126 7.04 8.97 -13.80
N SER A 127 5.71 8.93 -13.66
CA SER A 127 4.91 10.00 -13.02
C SER A 127 5.31 10.23 -11.55
N PRO A 128 5.00 11.40 -10.95
CA PRO A 128 5.44 11.76 -9.61
C PRO A 128 5.10 10.76 -8.51
N ASN A 129 3.90 10.18 -8.54
CA ASN A 129 3.47 9.14 -7.59
C ASN A 129 4.31 7.85 -7.67
N VAL A 130 4.85 7.51 -8.85
CA VAL A 130 5.75 6.37 -9.03
C VAL A 130 7.21 6.76 -8.71
N GLN A 131 7.62 8.01 -8.93
CA GLN A 131 8.92 8.48 -8.44
C GLN A 131 9.01 8.32 -6.91
N GLU A 132 7.95 8.71 -6.20
CA GLU A 132 7.89 8.56 -4.75
C GLU A 132 8.04 7.10 -4.28
N ILE A 133 7.42 6.16 -5.00
CA ILE A 133 7.60 4.72 -4.75
C ILE A 133 9.07 4.31 -4.94
N ILE A 134 9.68 4.71 -6.06
CA ILE A 134 11.08 4.37 -6.39
C ILE A 134 12.05 4.97 -5.35
N ASP A 135 11.78 6.19 -4.89
CA ASP A 135 12.60 6.90 -3.92
C ASP A 135 12.50 6.26 -2.52
N ASN A 136 11.30 5.85 -2.10
CA ASN A 136 11.10 5.12 -0.84
C ASN A 136 11.74 3.73 -0.83
N PHE A 137 11.89 3.08 -1.99
CA PHE A 137 12.70 1.86 -2.10
C PHE A 137 14.22 2.13 -2.11
N GLU A 138 14.65 3.39 -2.20
CA GLU A 138 16.05 3.79 -2.38
C GLU A 138 16.74 3.10 -3.58
N PHE A 139 15.96 2.66 -4.57
CA PHE A 139 16.45 1.72 -5.59
C PHE A 139 17.56 2.34 -6.46
N ARG A 140 17.53 3.66 -6.64
CA ARG A 140 18.55 4.42 -7.39
C ARG A 140 19.95 4.31 -6.79
N HIS A 141 20.04 4.07 -5.48
CA HIS A 141 21.31 3.86 -4.78
C HIS A 141 21.91 2.48 -5.09
N GLN A 142 21.11 1.51 -5.52
CA GLN A 142 21.56 0.17 -5.88
C GLN A 142 22.13 0.10 -7.30
N ILE A 143 21.68 0.99 -8.20
CA ILE A 143 22.03 0.99 -9.63
C ILE A 143 23.55 1.01 -9.89
N PRO A 144 24.38 1.89 -9.28
CA PRO A 144 25.82 1.91 -9.54
C PRO A 144 26.51 0.59 -9.23
N ARG A 145 26.09 -0.08 -8.14
CA ARG A 145 26.64 -1.38 -7.73
C ARG A 145 26.28 -2.46 -8.74
N LEU A 146 25.00 -2.53 -9.15
CA LEU A 146 24.51 -3.48 -10.14
C LEU A 146 25.19 -3.28 -11.50
N ALA A 147 25.37 -2.03 -11.94
CA ALA A 147 26.02 -1.70 -13.20
C ALA A 147 27.53 -2.05 -13.18
N LYS A 148 28.23 -1.70 -12.10
CA LYS A 148 29.67 -2.01 -11.94
C LYS A 148 29.93 -3.52 -11.96
N ALA A 149 29.04 -4.30 -11.36
CA ALA A 149 29.12 -5.75 -11.30
C ALA A 149 28.56 -6.48 -12.54
N ASP A 150 28.12 -5.74 -13.58
CA ASP A 150 27.51 -6.31 -14.78
C ASP A 150 26.24 -7.14 -14.52
N ALA A 151 25.56 -6.87 -13.40
CA ALA A 151 24.37 -7.59 -12.97
C ALA A 151 23.06 -6.91 -13.44
N LEU A 152 23.08 -5.61 -13.74
CA LEU A 152 21.88 -4.86 -14.13
C LEU A 152 21.20 -5.43 -15.39
N GLY A 153 21.98 -5.79 -16.41
CA GLY A 153 21.45 -6.40 -17.64
C GLY A 153 20.80 -7.75 -17.35
N THR A 154 21.52 -8.64 -16.67
CA THR A 154 21.03 -9.97 -16.26
C THR A 154 19.76 -9.88 -15.41
N LEU A 155 19.69 -8.91 -14.49
CA LEU A 155 18.51 -8.67 -13.67
C LEU A 155 17.29 -8.31 -14.54
N ILE A 156 17.45 -7.35 -15.46
CA ILE A 156 16.41 -6.96 -16.41
C ILE A 156 15.97 -8.16 -17.26
N GLU A 157 16.92 -8.97 -17.75
CA GLU A 157 16.62 -10.16 -18.55
C GLU A 157 15.79 -11.19 -17.78
N LYS A 158 16.13 -11.45 -16.52
CA LYS A 158 15.40 -12.38 -15.66
C LYS A 158 13.98 -11.91 -15.38
N PHE A 159 13.77 -10.62 -15.10
CA PHE A 159 12.42 -10.06 -14.92
C PHE A 159 11.59 -9.99 -16.22
N LEU A 160 12.24 -10.10 -17.38
CA LEU A 160 11.60 -10.17 -18.69
C LEU A 160 11.51 -11.59 -19.25
N ASP A 161 11.81 -12.61 -18.44
CA ASP A 161 11.79 -14.00 -18.86
C ASP A 161 10.39 -14.39 -19.37
N PRO A 162 10.28 -15.00 -20.58
CA PRO A 162 8.99 -15.30 -21.20
C PRO A 162 8.19 -16.41 -20.50
N SER A 163 8.75 -17.07 -19.48
CA SER A 163 8.08 -18.06 -18.64
C SER A 163 7.18 -17.44 -17.57
N ILE A 164 7.43 -16.19 -17.16
CA ILE A 164 6.58 -15.46 -16.21
C ILE A 164 5.75 -14.38 -16.93
N ASN A 165 4.57 -14.10 -16.40
CA ASN A 165 3.74 -12.97 -16.84
C ASN A 165 3.31 -12.15 -15.62
N LEU A 166 3.83 -10.92 -15.52
CA LEU A 166 3.41 -9.95 -14.51
C LEU A 166 2.44 -8.91 -15.08
N SER A 167 1.87 -9.10 -16.28
CA SER A 167 0.85 -8.21 -16.85
C SER A 167 -0.56 -8.68 -16.45
N PRO A 168 -1.54 -7.79 -16.31
CA PRO A 168 -2.95 -8.20 -16.18
C PRO A 168 -3.49 -8.88 -17.44
N ASN A 169 -2.81 -8.72 -18.58
CA ASN A 169 -3.24 -9.33 -19.85
C ASN A 169 -2.59 -10.70 -20.05
N PRO A 170 -3.31 -11.70 -20.58
CA PRO A 170 -2.73 -12.99 -20.90
C PRO A 170 -1.73 -12.90 -22.05
N VAL A 171 -0.72 -13.77 -22.02
CA VAL A 171 0.17 -14.00 -23.16
C VAL A 171 -0.42 -15.11 -24.01
N LEU A 172 -0.64 -14.82 -25.29
CA LEU A 172 -1.26 -15.76 -26.23
C LEU A 172 -0.21 -16.45 -27.10
N ASN A 173 -0.50 -17.70 -27.49
CA ASN A 173 0.18 -18.39 -28.58
C ASN A 173 -0.27 -17.85 -29.93
N SER A 174 0.43 -18.23 -31.00
CA SER A 174 0.09 -17.83 -32.38
C SER A 174 -1.29 -18.31 -32.84
N ASP A 175 -1.80 -19.37 -32.24
CA ASP A 175 -3.14 -19.93 -32.50
C ASP A 175 -4.25 -19.28 -31.65
N GLY A 176 -3.91 -18.27 -30.85
CA GLY A 176 -4.83 -17.55 -29.97
C GLY A 176 -5.10 -18.24 -28.62
N THR A 177 -4.52 -19.42 -28.36
CA THR A 177 -4.65 -20.07 -27.05
C THR A 177 -3.83 -19.34 -25.98
N VAL A 178 -4.29 -19.37 -24.72
CA VAL A 178 -3.58 -18.74 -23.60
C VAL A 178 -2.34 -19.55 -23.27
N ARG A 179 -1.15 -18.95 -23.44
CA ARG A 179 0.14 -19.52 -23.05
C ARG A 179 0.41 -19.29 -21.57
N LEU A 180 0.25 -18.03 -21.14
CA LEU A 180 0.34 -17.63 -19.74
C LEU A 180 -0.90 -16.80 -19.41
N PRO A 181 -1.65 -17.13 -18.34
CA PRO A 181 -2.76 -16.31 -17.91
C PRO A 181 -2.30 -14.91 -17.51
N GLY A 182 -3.24 -13.96 -17.54
CA GLY A 182 -3.04 -12.64 -16.97
C GLY A 182 -2.92 -12.73 -15.45
N LEU A 183 -2.10 -11.86 -14.88
CA LEU A 183 -1.95 -11.74 -13.43
C LEU A 183 -2.81 -10.57 -12.95
N ASP A 184 -3.98 -10.87 -12.39
CA ASP A 184 -4.84 -9.85 -11.79
C ASP A 184 -4.19 -9.19 -10.55
N ASN A 185 -4.80 -8.13 -10.05
CA ASN A 185 -4.24 -7.36 -8.93
C ASN A 185 -4.28 -8.12 -7.59
N HIS A 186 -5.27 -8.97 -7.38
CA HIS A 186 -5.34 -9.78 -6.16
C HIS A 186 -4.18 -10.79 -6.14
N ALA A 187 -3.96 -11.48 -7.26
CA ALA A 187 -2.84 -12.39 -7.47
C ALA A 187 -1.48 -11.70 -7.33
N MET A 188 -1.33 -10.48 -7.86
CA MET A 188 -0.12 -9.68 -7.69
C MET A 188 0.10 -9.29 -6.21
N GLY A 189 -0.94 -8.86 -5.51
CA GLY A 189 -0.89 -8.57 -4.08
C GLY A 189 -0.43 -9.78 -3.26
N THR A 190 -0.94 -10.98 -3.59
CA THR A 190 -0.46 -12.24 -2.98
C THR A 190 1.02 -12.48 -3.25
N ILE A 191 1.52 -12.26 -4.47
CA ILE A 191 2.95 -12.41 -4.77
C ILE A 191 3.79 -11.43 -3.95
N PHE A 192 3.38 -10.17 -3.83
CA PHE A 192 4.09 -9.19 -3.00
C PHE A 192 4.11 -9.58 -1.52
N GLU A 193 2.96 -9.97 -0.96
CA GLU A 193 2.87 -10.43 0.42
C GLU A 193 3.82 -11.61 0.68
N GLU A 194 3.84 -12.62 -0.21
CA GLU A 194 4.72 -13.78 -0.09
C GLU A 194 6.20 -13.41 -0.22
N LEU A 195 6.56 -12.48 -1.10
CA LEU A 195 7.94 -12.00 -1.23
C LEU A 195 8.39 -11.27 0.03
N VAL A 196 7.57 -10.36 0.56
CA VAL A 196 7.86 -9.63 1.81
C VAL A 196 8.00 -10.59 2.97
N HIS A 197 7.08 -11.55 3.10
CA HIS A 197 7.13 -12.57 4.13
C HIS A 197 8.46 -13.33 4.13
N ARG A 198 8.88 -13.84 2.96
CA ARG A 198 10.14 -14.58 2.83
C ARG A 198 11.37 -13.73 3.16
N PHE A 199 11.39 -12.46 2.74
CA PHE A 199 12.51 -11.57 3.08
C PHE A 199 12.58 -11.25 4.56
N ASN A 200 11.44 -11.11 5.24
CA ASN A 200 11.40 -10.88 6.68
C ASN A 200 11.85 -12.14 7.45
N GLU A 201 11.42 -13.32 7.02
CA GLU A 201 11.88 -14.60 7.56
C GLU A 201 13.41 -14.77 7.41
N GLU A 202 13.98 -14.45 6.25
CA GLU A 202 15.44 -14.50 6.04
C GLU A 202 16.22 -13.52 6.92
N ASN A 203 15.60 -12.40 7.31
CA ASN A 203 16.22 -11.37 8.16
C ASN A 203 16.11 -11.65 9.66
N ASN A 204 15.45 -12.74 10.08
CA ASN A 204 15.08 -12.99 11.48
C ASN A 204 14.34 -11.79 12.11
N GLU A 205 13.62 -11.00 11.32
CA GLU A 205 12.69 -10.02 11.85
C GLU A 205 11.49 -10.78 12.45
N GLU A 206 11.02 -10.39 13.64
CA GLU A 206 9.98 -11.15 14.36
C GLU A 206 8.69 -11.22 13.51
N ALA A 207 8.33 -12.43 13.06
CA ALA A 207 7.25 -12.67 12.10
C ALA A 207 5.86 -12.13 12.52
N GLY A 208 5.66 -11.82 13.80
CA GLY A 208 4.40 -11.28 14.34
C GLY A 208 4.26 -9.75 14.27
N GLU A 209 5.33 -9.00 14.00
CA GLU A 209 5.31 -7.53 14.09
C GLU A 209 4.96 -6.81 12.78
N HIS A 210 4.91 -7.52 11.65
CA HIS A 210 4.85 -6.88 10.32
C HIS A 210 3.76 -7.41 9.39
N TRP A 211 3.02 -8.47 9.76
CA TRP A 211 2.00 -9.05 8.90
C TRP A 211 0.78 -9.54 9.68
N THR A 212 -0.40 -9.28 9.11
CA THR A 212 -1.67 -9.78 9.65
C THR A 212 -2.22 -10.85 8.71
N PRO A 213 -2.47 -12.09 9.16
CA PRO A 213 -3.02 -13.12 8.31
C PRO A 213 -4.32 -12.71 7.64
N ARG A 214 -4.50 -13.00 6.34
CA ARG A 214 -5.70 -12.62 5.58
C ARG A 214 -7.00 -13.10 6.22
N ASP A 215 -6.99 -14.26 6.88
CA ASP A 215 -8.17 -14.76 7.59
C ASP A 215 -8.48 -13.95 8.85
N ALA A 216 -7.47 -13.47 9.58
CA ALA A 216 -7.64 -12.56 10.70
C ALA A 216 -8.14 -11.18 10.23
N VAL A 217 -7.57 -10.65 9.14
CA VAL A 217 -8.04 -9.42 8.50
C VAL A 217 -9.51 -9.54 8.09
N ARG A 218 -9.89 -10.64 7.42
CA ARG A 218 -11.27 -10.89 6.99
C ARG A 218 -12.21 -10.98 8.18
N LEU A 219 -11.78 -11.63 9.27
CA LEU A 219 -12.56 -11.66 10.51
C LEU A 219 -12.78 -10.25 11.06
N MET A 220 -11.74 -9.42 11.16
CA MET A 220 -11.86 -8.02 11.61
C MET A 220 -12.83 -7.22 10.74
N ALA A 221 -12.69 -7.30 9.41
CA ALA A 221 -13.58 -6.62 8.47
C ALA A 221 -15.04 -7.06 8.67
N ARG A 222 -15.31 -8.36 8.82
CA ARG A 222 -16.67 -8.86 9.07
C ARG A 222 -17.22 -8.42 10.42
N LEU A 223 -16.40 -8.32 11.48
CA LEU A 223 -16.84 -7.80 12.77
C LEU A 223 -17.24 -6.31 12.69
N ILE A 224 -16.59 -5.53 11.83
CA ILE A 224 -16.97 -4.15 11.56
C ILE A 224 -18.30 -4.09 10.79
N PHE A 225 -18.43 -4.84 9.70
CA PHE A 225 -19.52 -4.65 8.73
C PHE A 225 -20.75 -5.51 8.96
N GLU A 226 -20.61 -6.79 9.30
CA GLU A 226 -21.74 -7.74 9.37
C GLU A 226 -22.84 -7.29 10.34
N PRO A 227 -22.54 -6.75 11.54
CA PRO A 227 -23.58 -6.30 12.48
C PRO A 227 -24.43 -5.13 11.99
N ILE A 228 -23.93 -4.35 11.02
CA ILE A 228 -24.62 -3.18 10.46
C ILE A 228 -24.95 -3.36 8.98
N ALA A 229 -24.82 -4.57 8.45
CA ALA A 229 -24.83 -4.75 7.01
C ALA A 229 -26.17 -4.31 6.37
N ASP A 230 -27.29 -4.44 7.09
CA ASP A 230 -28.61 -3.98 6.66
C ASP A 230 -28.80 -2.45 6.76
N GLN A 231 -27.90 -1.75 7.46
CA GLN A 231 -27.85 -0.30 7.58
C GLN A 231 -26.88 0.36 6.57
N ILE A 232 -26.10 -0.45 5.83
CA ILE A 232 -25.25 0.05 4.74
C ILE A 232 -26.14 0.56 3.61
N GLU A 233 -25.96 1.82 3.24
CA GLU A 233 -26.71 2.50 2.19
C GLU A 233 -25.86 2.69 0.93
N SER A 234 -26.51 3.00 -0.19
CA SER A 234 -25.75 3.36 -1.39
C SER A 234 -25.06 4.71 -1.17
N GLY A 235 -23.77 4.80 -1.47
CA GLY A 235 -22.99 6.00 -1.19
C GLY A 235 -21.49 5.74 -1.17
N THR A 236 -20.76 6.73 -0.66
CA THR A 236 -19.31 6.66 -0.50
C THR A 236 -18.95 6.48 0.97
N TYR A 237 -18.11 5.50 1.27
CA TYR A 237 -17.57 5.25 2.60
C TYR A 237 -16.07 5.46 2.62
N LEU A 238 -15.56 6.08 3.68
CA LEU A 238 -14.13 6.31 3.88
C LEU A 238 -13.59 5.24 4.85
N LEU A 239 -12.52 4.56 4.44
CA LEU A 239 -11.90 3.48 5.19
C LEU A 239 -10.44 3.82 5.50
N TYR A 240 -10.03 3.72 6.76
CA TYR A 240 -8.70 4.15 7.21
C TYR A 240 -7.93 3.12 8.03
N ASP A 241 -6.62 3.07 7.80
CA ASP A 241 -5.65 2.31 8.60
C ASP A 241 -4.42 3.17 8.90
N GLY A 242 -4.13 3.40 10.19
CA GLY A 242 -3.02 4.22 10.66
C GLY A 242 -1.68 3.50 10.77
N ALA A 243 -1.61 2.22 10.43
CA ALA A 243 -0.40 1.43 10.37
C ALA A 243 -0.55 0.39 9.24
N CYS A 244 -0.78 0.89 8.02
CA CYS A 244 -1.36 0.09 6.96
C CYS A 244 -0.44 -0.99 6.39
N GLY A 245 0.85 -0.97 6.70
CA GLY A 245 1.83 -1.91 6.15
C GLY A 245 1.78 -1.91 4.63
N THR A 246 1.63 -3.09 4.04
CA THR A 246 1.48 -3.28 2.58
C THR A 246 0.07 -3.02 2.05
N GLY A 247 -0.88 -2.58 2.89
CA GLY A 247 -2.25 -2.23 2.48
C GLY A 247 -3.24 -3.40 2.43
N GLY A 248 -2.81 -4.63 2.70
CA GLY A 248 -3.68 -5.81 2.61
C GLY A 248 -4.94 -5.74 3.49
N MET A 249 -4.83 -5.07 4.64
CA MET A 249 -5.96 -4.87 5.55
C MET A 249 -7.05 -3.96 4.94
N LEU A 250 -6.64 -2.84 4.36
CA LEU A 250 -7.51 -1.89 3.66
C LEU A 250 -8.28 -2.58 2.53
N THR A 251 -7.58 -3.36 1.71
CA THR A 251 -8.13 -3.94 0.49
C THR A 251 -9.11 -5.08 0.80
N VAL A 252 -8.79 -5.93 1.77
CA VAL A 252 -9.73 -7.01 2.19
C VAL A 252 -10.99 -6.42 2.82
N ALA A 253 -10.87 -5.31 3.55
CA ALA A 253 -12.03 -4.65 4.14
C ALA A 253 -12.92 -3.97 3.08
N GLU A 254 -12.32 -3.32 2.08
CA GLU A 254 -13.07 -2.85 0.92
C GLU A 254 -13.79 -3.99 0.19
N GLU A 255 -13.10 -5.07 -0.15
CA GLU A 255 -13.70 -6.24 -0.81
C GLU A 255 -14.87 -6.79 0.00
N THR A 256 -14.72 -6.88 1.33
CA THR A 256 -15.77 -7.34 2.23
C THR A 256 -16.98 -6.41 2.23
N LEU A 257 -16.77 -5.08 2.30
CA LEU A 257 -17.84 -4.09 2.28
C LEU A 257 -18.58 -4.08 0.94
N LEU A 258 -17.84 -4.11 -0.18
CA LEU A 258 -18.41 -4.16 -1.53
C LEU A 258 -19.23 -5.43 -1.75
N GLN A 259 -18.75 -6.58 -1.26
CA GLN A 259 -19.48 -7.85 -1.33
C GLN A 259 -20.79 -7.78 -0.54
N LEU A 260 -20.75 -7.32 0.72
CA LEU A 260 -21.93 -7.18 1.57
C LEU A 260 -22.96 -6.19 1.01
N ALA A 261 -22.49 -5.08 0.42
CA ALA A 261 -23.33 -4.10 -0.25
C ALA A 261 -24.01 -4.69 -1.50
N LYS A 262 -23.26 -5.43 -2.32
CA LYS A 262 -23.77 -6.10 -3.52
C LYS A 262 -24.86 -7.12 -3.19
N GLU A 263 -24.66 -7.93 -2.15
CA GLU A 263 -25.66 -8.89 -1.66
C GLU A 263 -26.98 -8.24 -1.25
N ARG A 264 -26.94 -6.95 -0.86
CA ARG A 264 -28.09 -6.15 -0.45
C ARG A 264 -28.58 -5.19 -1.55
N GLY A 265 -28.06 -5.32 -2.77
CA GLY A 265 -28.43 -4.47 -3.89
C GLY A 265 -28.05 -3.00 -3.72
N LYS A 266 -27.05 -2.69 -2.89
CA LYS A 266 -26.54 -1.34 -2.66
C LYS A 266 -25.39 -1.03 -3.61
N GLN A 267 -25.26 0.23 -4.02
CA GLN A 267 -24.16 0.74 -4.82
C GLN A 267 -23.20 1.52 -3.92
N VAL A 268 -22.07 0.90 -3.58
CA VAL A 268 -21.08 1.47 -2.67
C VAL A 268 -19.79 1.78 -3.42
N SER A 269 -19.21 2.93 -3.10
CA SER A 269 -17.82 3.28 -3.43
C SER A 269 -17.03 3.42 -2.13
N VAL A 270 -15.82 2.89 -2.09
CA VAL A 270 -14.94 2.98 -0.93
C VAL A 270 -13.76 3.86 -1.30
N HIS A 271 -13.34 4.74 -0.39
CA HIS A 271 -12.11 5.49 -0.52
C HIS A 271 -11.17 5.07 0.60
N LEU A 272 -10.02 4.51 0.22
CA LEU A 272 -9.00 4.03 1.14
C LEU A 272 -8.07 5.16 1.58
N PHE A 273 -7.71 5.15 2.86
CA PHE A 273 -6.74 6.05 3.47
C PHE A 273 -5.78 5.23 4.32
N GLY A 274 -4.48 5.47 4.17
CA GLY A 274 -3.46 4.70 4.84
C GLY A 274 -2.31 5.56 5.31
N GLN A 275 -1.75 5.21 6.47
CA GLN A 275 -0.49 5.78 6.92
C GLN A 275 0.50 4.68 7.30
N GLU A 276 1.74 4.79 6.83
CA GLU A 276 2.79 3.82 7.10
C GLU A 276 4.17 4.49 7.26
N ILE A 277 4.88 4.17 8.34
CA ILE A 277 6.17 4.80 8.66
C ILE A 277 7.35 4.13 7.94
N ASN A 278 7.23 2.85 7.61
CA ASN A 278 8.27 2.12 6.89
C ASN A 278 8.17 2.41 5.38
N ALA A 279 9.25 2.95 4.83
CA ALA A 279 9.32 3.37 3.42
C ALA A 279 9.06 2.22 2.44
N GLU A 280 9.61 1.03 2.70
CA GLU A 280 9.48 -0.12 1.81
C GLU A 280 8.03 -0.63 1.79
N THR A 281 7.40 -0.81 2.96
CA THR A 281 6.01 -1.28 3.03
C THR A 281 5.04 -0.24 2.48
N TYR A 282 5.28 1.05 2.74
CA TYR A 282 4.55 2.16 2.12
C TYR A 282 4.63 2.11 0.58
N ALA A 283 5.84 1.97 0.03
CA ALA A 283 6.04 1.92 -1.42
C ALA A 283 5.29 0.73 -2.06
N ILE A 284 5.24 -0.42 -1.38
CA ILE A 284 4.47 -1.59 -1.80
C ILE A 284 2.96 -1.30 -1.76
N CYS A 285 2.46 -0.75 -0.65
CA CYS A 285 1.05 -0.38 -0.49
C CYS A 285 0.59 0.57 -1.59
N LYS A 286 1.36 1.65 -1.82
CA LYS A 286 1.06 2.64 -2.86
C LYS A 286 1.11 2.04 -4.26
N ALA A 287 2.09 1.17 -4.54
CA ALA A 287 2.18 0.48 -5.83
C ALA A 287 0.97 -0.43 -6.08
N ASP A 288 0.54 -1.20 -5.09
CA ASP A 288 -0.62 -2.11 -5.22
C ASP A 288 -1.91 -1.34 -5.50
N LEU A 289 -2.17 -0.25 -4.77
CA LEU A 289 -3.36 0.58 -4.99
C LEU A 289 -3.34 1.31 -6.34
N LEU A 290 -2.17 1.80 -6.81
CA LEU A 290 -2.05 2.38 -8.14
C LEU A 290 -2.46 1.39 -9.25
N LEU A 291 -2.16 0.11 -9.05
CA LEU A 291 -2.45 -0.96 -10.01
C LEU A 291 -3.92 -1.41 -9.97
N LYS A 292 -4.61 -1.25 -8.84
CA LYS A 292 -6.05 -1.56 -8.69
C LYS A 292 -6.98 -0.64 -9.49
N GLY A 293 -6.44 0.45 -10.06
CA GLY A 293 -7.21 1.42 -10.83
C GLY A 293 -7.91 2.45 -9.95
N GLU A 294 -7.68 2.39 -8.64
CA GLU A 294 -8.06 3.39 -7.64
C GLU A 294 -6.98 4.47 -7.55
N GLY A 295 -6.67 5.10 -8.67
CA GLY A 295 -5.62 6.12 -8.74
C GLY A 295 -5.77 7.21 -7.68
N ASP A 296 -7.02 7.60 -7.40
CA ASP A 296 -7.36 8.59 -6.39
C ASP A 296 -7.16 8.06 -4.95
N ALA A 297 -7.21 6.74 -4.73
CA ALA A 297 -6.95 6.12 -3.43
C ALA A 297 -5.46 5.99 -3.14
N ALA A 298 -4.62 5.76 -4.17
CA ALA A 298 -3.16 5.74 -3.99
C ALA A 298 -2.61 7.09 -3.54
N ASP A 299 -3.24 8.19 -3.95
CA ASP A 299 -2.89 9.55 -3.49
C ASP A 299 -3.30 9.79 -2.01
N ASN A 300 -4.13 8.92 -1.43
CA ASN A 300 -4.54 8.93 -0.02
C ASN A 300 -3.71 7.99 0.86
N ILE A 301 -2.65 7.37 0.34
CA ILE A 301 -1.65 6.66 1.16
C ILE A 301 -0.47 7.60 1.36
N VAL A 302 -0.13 7.82 2.62
CA VAL A 302 0.97 8.70 3.03
C VAL A 302 1.94 7.88 3.86
N GLY A 303 3.23 7.94 3.53
CA GLY A 303 4.19 7.14 4.27
C GLY A 303 5.63 7.46 3.98
N GLY A 304 6.50 6.81 4.76
CA GLY A 304 7.92 7.13 4.84
C GLY A 304 8.36 7.46 6.28
N PRO A 305 9.69 7.51 6.54
CA PRO A 305 10.25 7.64 7.88
C PRO A 305 9.85 8.94 8.61
N GLU A 306 9.40 9.96 7.87
CA GLU A 306 8.88 11.23 8.37
C GLU A 306 7.38 11.19 8.72
N HIS A 307 6.65 10.14 8.32
CA HIS A 307 5.19 10.04 8.42
C HIS A 307 4.73 9.11 9.55
N SER A 308 5.25 9.33 10.76
CA SER A 308 4.73 8.65 11.96
C SER A 308 3.29 9.05 12.27
N THR A 309 2.38 8.08 12.37
CA THR A 309 0.97 8.30 12.75
C THR A 309 0.81 8.99 14.11
N LEU A 310 1.76 8.78 15.02
CA LEU A 310 1.73 9.38 16.35
C LEU A 310 2.18 10.84 16.32
N SER A 311 3.36 11.13 15.80
CA SER A 311 3.93 12.50 15.85
C SER A 311 3.64 13.37 14.63
N ASN A 312 3.21 12.78 13.50
CA ASN A 312 2.96 13.47 12.24
C ASN A 312 1.72 12.88 11.56
N ASP A 313 0.55 13.16 12.12
CA ASP A 313 -0.75 12.73 11.57
C ASP A 313 -0.91 13.20 10.12
N ALA A 314 -1.05 12.25 9.18
CA ALA A 314 -1.24 12.58 7.77
C ALA A 314 -2.65 13.10 7.46
N PHE A 315 -3.62 12.84 8.36
CA PHE A 315 -5.03 13.17 8.12
C PHE A 315 -5.64 13.95 9.30
N PRO A 316 -5.09 15.12 9.68
CA PRO A 316 -5.58 15.89 10.81
C PRO A 316 -6.99 16.43 10.53
N GLY A 317 -7.90 16.20 11.49
CA GLY A 317 -9.30 16.64 11.40
C GLY A 317 -10.17 15.89 10.40
N ARG A 318 -9.63 14.89 9.69
CA ARG A 318 -10.42 14.00 8.83
C ARG A 318 -11.08 12.92 9.67
N THR A 319 -12.32 12.58 9.31
CA THR A 319 -13.09 11.51 9.95
C THR A 319 -13.42 10.40 8.96
N PHE A 320 -13.57 9.17 9.46
CA PHE A 320 -13.72 7.96 8.65
C PHE A 320 -14.93 7.14 9.07
N ASP A 321 -15.61 6.49 8.13
CA ASP A 321 -16.75 5.61 8.44
C ASP A 321 -16.26 4.32 9.10
N PHE A 322 -15.18 3.78 8.57
CA PHE A 322 -14.63 2.51 9.01
C PHE A 322 -13.12 2.61 9.19
N MET A 323 -12.63 1.99 10.25
CA MET A 323 -11.20 1.99 10.53
C MET A 323 -10.76 0.62 11.00
N LEU A 324 -9.62 0.16 10.51
CA LEU A 324 -9.02 -1.07 11.02
C LEU A 324 -7.52 -0.96 10.98
N SER A 325 -6.86 -1.52 11.99
CA SER A 325 -5.40 -1.45 12.09
C SER A 325 -4.80 -2.61 12.89
N ASN A 326 -3.56 -2.94 12.58
CA ASN A 326 -2.71 -3.79 13.42
C ASN A 326 -1.39 -3.04 13.69
N PRO A 327 -1.38 -2.10 14.64
CA PRO A 327 -0.19 -1.34 14.98
C PRO A 327 0.91 -2.22 15.59
N PRO A 328 2.19 -1.80 15.51
CA PRO A 328 3.31 -2.58 16.02
C PRO A 328 3.21 -2.86 17.52
N TYR A 329 3.48 -4.10 17.92
CA TYR A 329 3.43 -4.54 19.32
C TYR A 329 4.65 -4.06 20.11
N GLY A 330 4.44 -3.51 21.32
CA GLY A 330 5.54 -3.25 22.27
C GLY A 330 6.64 -2.29 21.77
N LYS A 331 6.37 -1.54 20.70
CA LYS A 331 7.34 -0.62 20.11
C LYS A 331 7.42 0.65 20.95
N SER A 332 8.65 1.03 21.28
CA SER A 332 8.92 2.31 21.92
C SER A 332 8.53 3.47 20.99
N TRP A 333 7.75 4.40 21.53
CA TRP A 333 7.35 5.64 20.83
C TRP A 333 8.10 6.86 21.40
N LYS A 334 9.23 6.65 22.07
CA LYS A 334 10.04 7.73 22.68
C LYS A 334 10.42 8.82 21.66
N SER A 335 10.77 8.44 20.43
CA SER A 335 11.11 9.41 19.39
C SER A 335 9.92 10.28 19.00
N ASP A 336 8.72 9.70 18.94
CA ASP A 336 7.48 10.43 18.67
C ASP A 336 7.14 11.37 19.84
N LEU A 337 7.28 10.89 21.07
CA LEU A 337 7.12 11.70 22.28
C LEU A 337 8.00 12.96 22.26
N GLU A 338 9.30 12.82 21.94
CA GLU A 338 10.21 13.98 21.88
C GLU A 338 9.79 14.96 20.77
N ARG A 339 9.40 14.46 19.59
CA ARG A 339 8.87 15.31 18.49
C ARG A 339 7.60 16.06 18.88
N MET A 340 6.80 15.48 19.76
CA MET A 340 5.55 16.06 20.26
C MET A 340 5.74 16.96 21.49
N GLY A 341 6.98 17.29 21.86
CA GLY A 341 7.28 18.22 22.96
C GLY A 341 7.61 17.56 24.31
N GLY A 342 7.78 16.23 24.33
CA GLY A 342 8.14 15.47 25.54
C GLY A 342 6.97 15.32 26.52
N LYS A 343 7.21 14.60 27.63
CA LYS A 343 6.14 14.20 28.59
C LYS A 343 5.28 15.35 29.12
N ALA A 344 5.86 16.54 29.29
CA ALA A 344 5.17 17.71 29.82
C ALA A 344 4.69 18.69 28.74
N GLY A 345 5.07 18.47 27.47
CA GLY A 345 4.83 19.39 26.37
C GLY A 345 3.78 18.94 25.37
N ILE A 346 3.31 17.68 25.43
CA ILE A 346 2.24 17.20 24.55
C ILE A 346 0.96 18.01 24.80
N LYS A 347 0.47 18.65 23.74
CA LYS A 347 -0.81 19.37 23.70
C LYS A 347 -1.70 18.92 22.55
N ASP A 348 -1.33 17.79 21.94
CA ASP A 348 -2.08 17.23 20.83
C ASP A 348 -3.48 16.83 21.31
N PRO A 349 -4.55 17.37 20.72
CA PRO A 349 -5.93 17.13 21.17
C PRO A 349 -6.37 15.68 21.02
N ARG A 350 -5.63 14.84 20.27
CA ARG A 350 -5.87 13.39 20.23
C ARG A 350 -5.55 12.74 21.57
N PHE A 351 -4.44 13.15 22.20
CA PHE A 351 -3.89 12.49 23.40
C PHE A 351 -4.16 13.24 24.70
N VAL A 352 -4.47 14.53 24.63
CA VAL A 352 -4.88 15.35 25.78
C VAL A 352 -6.30 15.86 25.52
N VAL A 353 -7.28 15.19 26.11
CA VAL A 353 -8.70 15.41 25.85
C VAL A 353 -9.39 16.08 27.03
N ARG A 354 -10.46 16.83 26.77
CA ARG A 354 -11.35 17.31 27.84
C ARG A 354 -12.56 16.40 27.94
N HIS A 355 -12.74 15.78 29.10
CA HIS A 355 -13.89 14.93 29.40
C HIS A 355 -14.52 15.39 30.71
N ARG A 356 -15.83 15.70 30.69
CA ARG A 356 -16.61 16.15 31.86
C ARG A 356 -16.02 17.37 32.59
N GLY A 357 -15.33 18.25 31.86
CA GLY A 357 -14.71 19.45 32.41
C GLY A 357 -13.30 19.23 32.98
N GLU A 358 -12.81 17.99 32.98
CA GLU A 358 -11.45 17.64 33.38
C GLU A 358 -10.58 17.37 32.15
N GLU A 359 -9.29 17.70 32.26
CA GLU A 359 -8.29 17.34 31.26
C GLU A 359 -7.77 15.93 31.57
N LEU A 360 -7.94 15.02 30.62
CA LEU A 360 -7.46 13.64 30.70
C LEU A 360 -6.28 13.45 29.74
N SER A 361 -5.21 12.87 30.25
CA SER A 361 -4.07 12.42 29.45
C SER A 361 -4.27 10.95 29.08
N LEU A 362 -4.33 10.68 27.78
CA LEU A 362 -4.40 9.33 27.20
C LEU A 362 -3.01 8.82 26.79
N ILE A 363 -1.96 9.45 27.31
CA ILE A 363 -0.57 9.12 26.98
C ILE A 363 -0.14 7.83 27.69
N THR A 364 0.40 6.88 26.92
CA THR A 364 0.87 5.57 27.42
C THR A 364 2.31 5.62 27.92
N ARG A 365 2.81 4.50 28.46
CA ARG A 365 4.25 4.34 28.73
C ARG A 365 5.04 4.44 27.42
N THR A 366 6.22 5.06 27.45
CA THR A 366 7.07 5.24 26.26
C THR A 366 7.53 3.94 25.60
N SER A 367 7.53 2.84 26.36
CA SER A 367 7.90 1.50 25.86
C SER A 367 6.78 0.81 25.08
N ASP A 368 5.55 1.32 25.11
CA ASP A 368 4.42 0.73 24.39
C ASP A 368 3.50 1.84 23.85
N GLY A 369 3.56 2.07 22.54
CA GLY A 369 2.73 3.06 21.85
C GLY A 369 1.39 2.54 21.37
N GLN A 370 1.03 1.27 21.61
CA GLN A 370 -0.07 0.64 20.88
C GLN A 370 -1.43 1.32 21.10
N MET A 371 -1.81 1.64 22.34
CA MET A 371 -3.07 2.35 22.62
C MET A 371 -3.12 3.77 22.03
N LEU A 372 -1.98 4.37 21.67
CA LEU A 372 -1.98 5.68 21.03
C LEU A 372 -2.51 5.59 19.59
N PHE A 373 -2.36 4.45 18.92
CA PHE A 373 -2.99 4.21 17.62
C PHE A 373 -4.51 4.13 17.76
N LEU A 374 -5.02 3.43 18.79
CA LEU A 374 -6.45 3.41 19.13
C LEU A 374 -7.00 4.82 19.35
N VAL A 375 -6.32 5.61 20.19
CA VAL A 375 -6.72 6.97 20.52
C VAL A 375 -6.70 7.86 19.27
N ASN A 376 -5.72 7.67 18.39
CA ASN A 376 -5.70 8.34 17.09
C ASN A 376 -6.92 7.96 16.22
N MET A 377 -7.32 6.69 16.17
CA MET A 377 -8.53 6.26 15.45
C MET A 377 -9.81 6.83 16.09
N LEU A 378 -9.92 6.84 17.42
CA LEU A 378 -11.06 7.43 18.14
C LEU A 378 -11.23 8.91 17.81
N SER A 379 -10.13 9.67 17.69
CA SER A 379 -10.17 11.10 17.33
C SER A 379 -10.69 11.36 15.91
N LYS A 380 -10.76 10.31 15.06
CA LYS A 380 -11.17 10.36 13.66
C LYS A 380 -12.56 9.74 13.44
N MET A 381 -13.32 9.51 14.51
CA MET A 381 -14.70 9.02 14.40
C MET A 381 -15.64 10.13 13.91
N LYS A 382 -16.63 9.73 13.12
CA LYS A 382 -17.80 10.53 12.75
C LYS A 382 -18.79 10.49 13.91
N HIS A 383 -19.31 11.67 14.24
CA HIS A 383 -20.34 11.86 15.27
C HIS A 383 -21.61 12.51 14.70
N ASP A 384 -21.60 12.85 13.42
CA ASP A 384 -22.62 13.60 12.69
C ASP A 384 -23.38 12.76 11.67
N THR A 385 -23.13 11.44 11.62
CA THR A 385 -23.83 10.50 10.75
C THR A 385 -24.66 9.51 11.58
N PRO A 386 -25.81 9.03 11.08
CA PRO A 386 -26.61 8.02 11.78
C PRO A 386 -25.86 6.72 12.07
N LEU A 387 -24.91 6.35 11.20
CA LEU A 387 -24.12 5.13 11.36
C LEU A 387 -22.94 5.30 12.34
N GLY A 388 -22.53 6.56 12.59
CA GLY A 388 -21.27 6.86 13.26
C GLY A 388 -20.07 6.23 12.56
N SER A 389 -19.03 5.93 13.33
CA SER A 389 -17.89 5.13 12.89
C SER A 389 -17.83 3.78 13.57
N ARG A 390 -17.24 2.80 12.90
CA ARG A 390 -16.90 1.50 13.49
C ARG A 390 -15.43 1.20 13.26
N LEU A 391 -14.75 0.69 14.28
CA LEU A 391 -13.34 0.34 14.18
C LEU A 391 -13.01 -1.02 14.79
N ALA A 392 -11.94 -1.64 14.30
CA ALA A 392 -11.33 -2.82 14.89
C ALA A 392 -9.81 -2.69 14.89
N GLU A 393 -9.19 -2.86 16.05
CA GLU A 393 -7.73 -2.81 16.18
C GLU A 393 -7.22 -4.08 16.88
N VAL A 394 -6.10 -4.61 16.40
CA VAL A 394 -5.47 -5.79 17.01
C VAL A 394 -4.55 -5.34 18.14
N HIS A 395 -4.71 -5.98 19.30
CA HIS A 395 -3.89 -5.72 20.48
C HIS A 395 -3.21 -6.98 21.00
N ASN A 396 -2.04 -6.81 21.60
CA ASN A 396 -1.47 -7.86 22.43
C ASN A 396 -2.34 -8.06 23.69
N GLY A 397 -2.34 -9.28 24.24
CA GLY A 397 -3.15 -9.57 25.44
C GLY A 397 -2.81 -8.68 26.63
N SER A 398 -1.55 -8.26 26.77
CA SER A 398 -1.11 -7.36 27.84
C SER A 398 -1.86 -6.03 27.86
N SER A 399 -2.22 -5.48 26.70
CA SER A 399 -2.95 -4.21 26.58
C SER A 399 -4.28 -4.17 27.36
N LEU A 400 -4.85 -5.34 27.71
CA LEU A 400 -6.08 -5.45 28.51
C LEU A 400 -5.86 -5.53 30.02
N PHE A 401 -4.62 -5.66 30.48
CA PHE A 401 -4.30 -5.87 31.90
C PHE A 401 -3.12 -5.01 32.41
N THR A 402 -2.34 -4.38 31.51
CA THR A 402 -1.17 -3.59 31.90
C THR A 402 -1.54 -2.15 32.25
N GLY A 403 -1.61 -1.85 33.55
CA GLY A 403 -1.78 -0.49 34.07
C GLY A 403 -1.85 -0.50 35.60
N ASP A 404 -1.24 0.50 36.25
CA ASP A 404 -1.37 0.69 37.69
C ASP A 404 -2.78 1.23 38.02
N ALA A 405 -3.34 0.85 39.18
CA ALA A 405 -4.66 1.35 39.61
C ALA A 405 -4.68 2.90 39.66
N GLY A 406 -5.60 3.53 38.94
CA GLY A 406 -5.68 5.01 38.81
C GLY A 406 -4.66 5.64 37.85
N GLN A 407 -3.82 4.83 37.21
CA GLN A 407 -2.77 5.23 36.26
C GLN A 407 -2.78 4.32 35.00
N GLY A 408 -3.81 3.49 34.83
CA GLY A 408 -3.91 2.51 33.77
C GLY A 408 -4.39 3.11 32.45
N GLU A 409 -3.90 2.55 31.35
CA GLU A 409 -4.29 2.90 29.98
C GLU A 409 -5.77 2.57 29.71
N ILE A 410 -6.37 1.67 30.50
CA ILE A 410 -7.65 1.02 30.19
C ILE A 410 -8.88 1.68 30.84
N PRO A 411 -8.88 2.10 32.13
CA PRO A 411 -10.10 2.64 32.74
C PRO A 411 -10.63 3.85 31.98
N TYR A 412 -9.77 4.70 31.44
CA TYR A 412 -10.17 5.90 30.71
C TYR A 412 -10.48 5.63 29.23
N ILE A 413 -9.74 4.73 28.57
CA ILE A 413 -9.96 4.39 27.15
C ILE A 413 -11.21 3.52 26.98
N CYS A 414 -11.46 2.56 27.88
CA CYS A 414 -12.70 1.78 27.89
C CYS A 414 -13.92 2.63 28.24
N GLN A 415 -13.79 3.61 29.15
CA GLN A 415 -14.90 4.49 29.52
C GLN A 415 -15.21 5.51 28.42
N ALA A 416 -14.19 6.02 27.72
CA ALA A 416 -14.37 6.85 26.52
C ALA A 416 -15.00 6.06 25.35
N SER A 417 -14.57 4.82 25.12
CA SER A 417 -15.14 3.98 24.04
C SER A 417 -16.55 3.46 24.35
N GLN A 418 -16.88 3.16 25.61
CA GLN A 418 -18.24 2.78 26.00
C GLN A 418 -19.23 3.94 25.91
N GLU A 419 -18.85 5.18 26.26
CA GLU A 419 -19.78 6.32 26.22
C GLU A 419 -20.00 6.90 24.81
N VAL A 420 -19.03 6.78 23.89
CA VAL A 420 -19.27 7.05 22.46
C VAL A 420 -20.35 6.12 21.89
N SER A 421 -20.46 4.89 22.42
CA SER A 421 -21.54 3.95 22.11
C SER A 421 -22.89 4.30 22.73
N ILE A 422 -22.93 5.09 23.82
CA ILE A 422 -24.14 5.39 24.60
C ILE A 422 -24.74 6.76 24.24
N HIS A 423 -23.98 7.67 23.61
CA HIS A 423 -24.49 8.96 23.12
C HIS A 423 -25.01 8.93 21.67
N GLY A 424 -25.13 7.73 21.08
CA GLY A 424 -25.74 7.47 19.77
C GLY A 424 -27.13 6.82 19.83
N GLU A 425 -27.83 6.86 20.96
CA GLU A 425 -29.26 6.51 21.07
C GLU A 425 -30.15 7.76 21.17
#